data_AF-A0A396GVD3-F1
#
_entry.id   AF-A0A396GVD3-F1
#
_cell.length_a   1.000
_cell.length_b   1.000
_cell.length_c   1.000
_cell.angle_alpha   90.00
_cell.angle_beta   90.00
_cell.angle_gamma   90.00
#
_symmetry.space_group_name_H-M   'P 1'
#
loop_
_entity.id
_entity.type
_entity.pdbx_description
1 polymer ?
#
loop_
_entity_poly.entity_id
_entity_poly.type
_entity_poly.pdbx_seq_one_letter_code
_entity_poly.pdbx_strand_id
1 'polypeptide(L)'
;MKSIINYKAITPYSISYMQKRENMTVIVKFVCVMIIFLSLCVFSMHIETVTTCIYDSDCPEDMCYPPKKSFCSTFEILSIERKVGVCECI
;
A
#
# COMPACT_ATOMS: atom_id res chain seq x y z
N MET A 1 -17.91 -1.76 58.37
CA MET A 1 -17.45 -2.74 57.34
C MET A 1 -17.95 -2.33 55.94
N LYS A 2 -17.53 -1.16 55.42
CA LYS A 2 -17.96 -0.61 54.11
C LYS A 2 -16.80 -0.21 53.18
N SER A 3 -15.57 -0.20 53.69
CA SER A 3 -14.37 0.21 52.93
C SER A 3 -13.79 -0.93 52.07
N ILE A 4 -14.10 -2.19 52.41
CA ILE A 4 -13.46 -3.37 51.79
C ILE A 4 -14.05 -3.73 50.42
N ILE A 5 -15.30 -3.34 50.15
CA ILE A 5 -16.01 -3.72 48.93
C ILE A 5 -15.57 -2.87 47.73
N ASN A 6 -15.10 -1.64 47.96
CA ASN A 6 -14.74 -0.71 46.89
C ASN A 6 -13.38 -1.05 46.24
N TYR A 7 -12.35 -1.40 47.02
CA TYR A 7 -11.02 -1.70 46.46
C TYR A 7 -10.99 -2.99 45.62
N LYS A 8 -11.85 -3.97 45.95
CA LYS A 8 -11.91 -5.28 45.29
C LYS A 8 -12.61 -5.24 43.91
N ALA A 9 -13.42 -4.21 43.65
CA ALA A 9 -14.13 -4.03 42.38
C ALA A 9 -13.38 -3.11 41.40
N ILE A 10 -12.55 -2.19 41.90
CA ILE A 10 -11.76 -1.26 41.08
C ILE A 10 -10.62 -1.97 40.33
N THR A 11 -10.00 -2.96 40.97
CA THR A 11 -8.88 -3.75 40.42
C THR A 11 -9.25 -4.62 39.21
N PRO A 12 -10.36 -5.37 39.18
CA PRO A 12 -10.75 -6.14 38.00
C PRO A 12 -11.22 -5.26 36.83
N TYR A 13 -11.85 -4.11 37.12
CA TYR A 13 -12.29 -3.18 36.09
C TYR A 13 -11.12 -2.56 35.32
N SER A 14 -10.07 -2.11 36.04
CA SER A 14 -8.88 -1.56 35.40
C SER A 14 -8.10 -2.59 34.58
N ILE A 15 -8.02 -3.85 35.03
CA ILE A 15 -7.39 -4.95 34.28
C ILE A 15 -8.16 -5.24 32.99
N SER A 16 -9.49 -5.34 33.05
CA SER A 16 -10.33 -5.55 31.85
C SER A 16 -10.20 -4.40 30.85
N TYR A 17 -10.13 -3.16 31.34
CA TYR A 17 -9.92 -1.98 30.50
C TYR A 17 -8.54 -1.98 29.81
N MET A 18 -7.48 -2.38 30.52
CA MET A 18 -6.13 -2.48 29.95
C MET A 18 -6.03 -3.61 28.92
N GLN A 19 -6.60 -4.78 29.19
CA GLN A 19 -6.62 -5.91 28.26
C GLN A 19 -7.43 -5.58 26.99
N LYS A 20 -8.54 -4.86 27.13
CA LYS A 20 -9.32 -4.36 25.98
C LYS A 20 -8.51 -3.35 25.16
N ARG A 21 -7.75 -2.47 25.81
CA ARG A 21 -6.88 -1.48 25.14
C ARG A 21 -5.74 -2.14 24.37
N GLU A 22 -5.10 -3.16 24.94
CA GLU A 22 -4.07 -3.95 24.26
C GLU A 22 -4.64 -4.67 23.03
N ASN A 23 -5.78 -5.34 23.17
CA ASN A 23 -6.45 -6.02 22.06
C ASN A 23 -6.79 -5.05 20.91
N MET A 24 -7.33 -3.87 21.22
CA MET A 24 -7.60 -2.84 20.21
C MET A 24 -6.31 -2.36 19.52
N THR A 25 -5.22 -2.24 20.27
CA THR A 25 -3.91 -1.85 19.72
C THR A 25 -3.34 -2.91 18.78
N VAL A 26 -3.49 -4.19 19.12
CA VAL A 26 -3.08 -5.31 18.26
C VAL A 26 -3.89 -5.34 16.97
N ILE A 27 -5.21 -5.15 17.06
CA ILE A 27 -6.10 -5.09 15.89
C ILE A 27 -5.74 -3.91 14.99
N VAL A 28 -5.54 -2.72 15.56
CA VAL A 28 -5.14 -1.53 14.79
C VAL A 28 -3.80 -1.74 14.09
N LYS A 29 -2.80 -2.32 14.78
CA LYS A 29 -1.51 -2.65 14.17
C LYS A 29 -1.66 -3.62 13.00
N PHE A 30 -2.47 -4.67 13.16
CA PHE A 30 -2.74 -5.64 12.10
C PHE A 30 -3.41 -4.98 10.88
N VAL A 31 -4.44 -4.14 11.12
CA VAL A 31 -5.12 -3.38 10.06
C VAL A 31 -4.16 -2.44 9.35
N CYS A 32 -3.30 -1.72 10.07
CA CYS A 32 -2.28 -0.87 9.46
C CYS A 32 -1.34 -1.65 8.55
N VAL A 33 -0.84 -2.81 9.00
CA VAL A 33 0.02 -3.67 8.19
C VAL A 33 -0.73 -4.16 6.95
N MET A 34 -1.99 -4.59 7.08
CA MET A 34 -2.82 -4.99 5.93
C MET A 34 -3.00 -3.85 4.93
N ILE A 35 -3.28 -2.62 5.38
CA ILE A 35 -3.44 -1.46 4.50
C ILE A 35 -2.15 -1.20 3.71
N ILE A 36 -0.99 -1.29 4.36
CA ILE A 36 0.31 -1.12 3.71
C ILE A 36 0.51 -2.18 2.63
N PHE A 37 0.25 -3.46 2.95
CA PHE A 37 0.34 -4.55 1.97
C PHE A 37 -0.62 -4.34 0.79
N LEU A 38 -1.87 -4.00 1.05
CA LEU A 38 -2.87 -3.73 -0.01
C LEU A 38 -2.44 -2.56 -0.89
N SER A 39 -1.89 -1.49 -0.30
CA SER A 39 -1.39 -0.33 -1.05
C SER A 39 -0.23 -0.72 -1.97
N LEU A 40 0.70 -1.53 -1.47
CA LEU A 40 1.81 -2.06 -2.27
C LEU A 40 1.31 -3.00 -3.38
N CYS A 41 0.32 -3.85 -3.11
CA CYS A 41 -0.28 -4.72 -4.12
C CYS A 41 -0.95 -3.92 -5.24
N VAL A 42 -1.74 -2.89 -4.90
CA VAL A 42 -2.36 -2.01 -5.90
C VAL A 42 -1.31 -1.27 -6.72
N PHE A 43 -0.25 -0.78 -6.07
CA PHE A 43 0.87 -0.13 -6.76
C PHE A 43 1.62 -1.10 -7.68
N SER A 44 1.84 -2.35 -7.25
CA SER A 44 2.47 -3.40 -8.07
C SER A 44 1.62 -3.77 -9.28
N MET A 45 0.31 -3.96 -9.09
CA MET A 45 -0.61 -4.23 -10.21
C MET A 45 -0.64 -3.07 -11.20
N HIS A 46 -0.55 -1.83 -10.71
CA HIS A 46 -0.43 -0.67 -11.59
C HIS A 46 0.87 -0.70 -12.41
N ILE A 47 2.00 -1.09 -11.80
CA ILE A 47 3.28 -1.29 -12.51
C ILE A 47 3.21 -2.48 -13.48
N GLU A 48 2.51 -3.56 -13.16
CA GLU A 48 2.39 -4.73 -14.04
C GLU A 48 1.51 -4.45 -15.27
N THR A 49 0.52 -3.55 -15.15
CA THR A 49 -0.25 -3.04 -16.30
C THR A 49 0.52 -2.01 -17.14
N VAL A 50 1.62 -1.50 -16.62
CA VAL A 50 2.52 -0.60 -17.32
C VAL A 50 3.50 -1.47 -18.11
N THR A 51 3.34 -1.52 -19.43
CA THR A 51 4.34 -2.11 -20.32
C THR A 51 5.64 -1.33 -20.14
N THR A 52 6.55 -1.88 -19.34
CA THR A 52 7.82 -1.22 -19.07
C THR A 52 8.65 -1.24 -20.35
N CYS A 53 9.02 -0.08 -20.85
CA CYS A 53 9.82 0.09 -22.06
C CYS A 53 11.14 0.80 -21.72
N ILE A 54 12.17 0.57 -22.53
CA ILE A 54 13.44 1.31 -22.50
C ILE A 54 13.58 2.13 -23.78
N TYR A 55 13.05 1.60 -24.88
CA TYR A 55 13.03 2.20 -26.20
C TYR A 55 11.61 2.23 -26.75
N ASP A 56 11.34 3.13 -27.69
CA ASP A 56 10.04 3.22 -28.37
C ASP A 56 9.65 1.91 -29.08
N SER A 57 10.65 1.15 -29.53
CA SER A 57 10.47 -0.16 -30.16
C SER A 57 9.95 -1.24 -29.22
N ASP A 58 10.06 -1.04 -27.90
CA ASP A 58 9.53 -2.00 -26.92
C ASP A 58 8.01 -1.87 -26.77
N CYS A 59 7.41 -0.81 -27.34
CA CYS A 59 5.98 -0.58 -27.30
C CYS A 59 5.25 -1.24 -28.47
N PRO A 60 4.08 -1.85 -28.25
CA PRO A 60 3.30 -2.46 -29.33
C PRO A 60 2.86 -1.39 -30.35
N GLU A 61 3.02 -1.68 -31.64
CA GLU A 61 2.60 -0.78 -32.72
C GLU A 61 1.07 -0.66 -32.82
N ASP A 62 0.34 -1.68 -32.37
CA ASP A 62 -1.12 -1.79 -32.39
C ASP A 62 -1.80 -1.21 -31.14
N MET A 63 -1.03 -0.69 -30.19
CA MET A 63 -1.56 -0.10 -28.96
C MET A 63 -2.35 1.20 -29.21
N CYS A 64 -2.04 1.93 -30.28
CA CYS A 64 -2.60 3.25 -30.55
C CYS A 64 -3.38 3.29 -31.87
N TYR A 65 -4.54 3.94 -31.88
CA TYR A 65 -5.29 4.18 -33.12
C TYR A 65 -4.66 5.33 -33.93
N PRO A 66 -4.60 5.21 -35.27
CA PRO A 66 -4.16 6.31 -36.13
C PRO A 66 -4.97 7.59 -35.88
N PRO A 67 -4.35 8.78 -35.85
CA PRO A 67 -2.98 9.09 -36.27
C PRO A 67 -1.92 8.98 -35.17
N LYS A 68 -2.30 8.52 -33.97
CA LYS A 68 -1.40 8.49 -32.81
C LYS A 68 -0.36 7.39 -32.95
N LYS A 69 0.83 7.61 -32.40
CA LYS A 69 1.92 6.63 -32.36
C LYS A 69 2.25 6.25 -30.92
N SER A 70 2.66 5.01 -30.71
CA SER A 70 3.23 4.58 -29.45
C SER A 70 4.63 5.17 -29.25
N PHE A 71 4.95 5.54 -28.02
CA PHE A 71 6.24 6.10 -27.61
C PHE A 71 6.57 5.65 -26.18
N CYS A 72 7.85 5.51 -25.86
CA CYS A 72 8.31 5.15 -24.54
C CYS A 72 8.58 6.37 -23.65
N SER A 73 7.65 6.67 -22.75
CA SER A 73 7.75 7.74 -21.76
C SER A 73 8.69 7.32 -20.62
N THR A 74 9.98 7.64 -20.73
CA THR A 74 11.00 7.25 -19.73
C THR A 74 10.95 8.13 -18.48
N PHE A 75 10.94 7.52 -17.31
CA PHE A 75 11.08 8.20 -16.02
C PHE A 75 12.41 7.81 -15.36
N GLU A 76 13.10 8.79 -14.80
CA GLU A 76 14.34 8.57 -14.07
C GLU A 76 14.02 8.34 -12.59
N ILE A 77 14.00 7.08 -12.17
CA ILE A 77 13.81 6.74 -10.76
C ILE A 77 15.15 6.94 -10.06
N LEU A 78 15.33 8.07 -9.37
CA LEU A 78 16.54 8.47 -8.64
C LEU A 78 17.13 7.40 -7.69
N SER A 79 16.37 6.35 -7.37
CA SER A 79 16.75 5.29 -6.42
C SER A 79 17.44 4.07 -7.05
N ILE A 80 17.38 3.92 -8.38
CA ILE A 80 17.94 2.76 -9.11
C ILE A 80 18.46 3.31 -10.45
N GLU A 81 19.72 3.09 -10.82
CA GLU A 81 20.31 3.46 -12.13
C GLU A 81 19.69 2.66 -13.31
N ARG A 82 18.37 2.54 -13.34
CA ARG A 82 17.62 1.80 -14.33
C ARG A 82 16.60 2.75 -14.92
N LYS A 83 16.76 3.06 -16.21
CA LYS A 83 15.74 3.76 -16.99
C LYS A 83 14.53 2.84 -17.09
N VAL A 84 13.39 3.29 -16.57
CA VAL A 84 12.11 2.58 -16.68
C VAL A 84 11.15 3.54 -17.34
N GLY A 85 10.62 3.16 -18.50
CA GLY A 85 9.60 3.92 -19.21
C GLY A 85 8.27 3.21 -19.29
N VAL A 86 7.25 3.96 -19.68
CA VAL A 86 5.88 3.48 -19.89
C VAL A 86 5.47 3.78 -21.32
N CYS A 87 4.85 2.82 -21.99
CA CYS A 87 4.28 3.06 -23.32
C CYS A 87 3.07 4.01 -23.24
N GLU A 88 3.11 5.10 -24.00
CA GLU A 88 2.03 6.08 -24.12
C GLU A 88 1.69 6.32 -25.61
N CYS A 89 0.47 6.82 -25.87
CA CYS A 89 0.03 7.19 -27.22
C CYS A 89 0.01 8.71 -27.38
N ILE A 90 0.81 9.23 -28.31
CA ILE A 90 0.86 10.67 -28.66
C ILE A 90 0.28 10.94 -30.05
#